data_AF-A0AB34P1C6-F1
#
_entry.id   AF-A0AB34P1C6-F1
#
_cell.length_a   1.000
_cell.length_b   1.000
_cell.length_c   1.000
_cell.angle_alpha   90.00
_cell.angle_beta   90.00
_cell.angle_gamma   90.00
#
_symmetry.space_group_name_H-M   'P 1'
#
loop_
_entity.id
_entity.type
_entity.pdbx_description
1 polymer ?
#
loop_
_entity_poly.entity_id
_entity_poly.type
_entity_poly.pdbx_seq_one_letter_code
_entity_poly.pdbx_strand_id
1 'polypeptide(L)'
;MGIFSDEKYRPSESRILATALTFSAGFIDAYTYIQRGHTLSAGQTGNVIFFASAFADHNIAGMLNRATTFIAFTLGLLLVGLFHKYVKSNYWRVFCLFPILFICLGVGFVPKNVPNYYVVPVIAFGLAVQNASFSKIEGMGYNNAFTTGNLKKSVVAWSAYFFGEDKSQHNAAVNYMFLVIALF
;
A
#
# COMPACT_ATOMS: atom_id res chain seq x y z
N MET A 1 3.80 3.07 41.93
CA MET A 1 4.01 4.37 41.25
C MET A 1 5.43 4.36 40.70
N GLY A 2 5.57 4.72 39.43
CA GLY A 2 6.75 4.52 38.57
C GLY A 2 6.31 3.78 37.30
N ILE A 3 5.31 4.24 36.54
CA ILE A 3 5.45 5.23 35.45
C ILE A 3 6.84 5.18 34.80
N PHE A 4 7.08 4.15 33.98
CA PHE A 4 7.90 4.11 32.76
C PHE A 4 7.82 2.67 32.24
N SER A 5 6.63 2.23 31.81
CA SER A 5 6.56 1.10 30.89
C SER A 5 7.03 1.63 29.54
N ASP A 6 8.25 1.29 29.16
CA ASP A 6 8.79 1.51 27.82
C ASP A 6 7.68 1.32 26.78
N GLU A 7 7.33 2.38 26.07
CA GLU A 7 6.49 2.31 24.89
C GLU A 7 7.23 1.41 23.89
N LYS A 8 6.83 0.14 23.88
CA LYS A 8 7.47 -0.99 23.22
C LYS A 8 7.74 -0.65 21.75
N TYR A 9 8.95 -0.22 21.42
CA TYR A 9 9.40 0.04 20.05
C TYR A 9 9.16 -1.21 19.20
N ARG A 10 8.25 -1.11 18.23
CA ARG A 10 7.95 -2.18 17.27
C ARG A 10 8.60 -1.80 15.96
N PRO A 11 9.69 -2.47 15.53
CA PRO A 11 10.35 -2.17 14.26
C PRO A 11 9.39 -2.20 13.05
N SER A 12 8.36 -3.05 13.10
CA SER A 12 7.32 -3.17 12.07
C SER A 12 6.35 -1.99 11.98
N GLU A 13 6.37 -1.07 12.95
CA GLU A 13 5.56 0.16 12.99
C GLU A 13 6.46 1.40 12.97
N SER A 14 7.72 1.25 12.59
CA SER A 14 8.66 2.36 12.48
C SER A 14 8.32 3.26 11.28
N ARG A 15 8.49 4.56 11.48
CA ARG A 15 8.27 5.57 10.43
C ARG A 15 9.13 5.32 9.19
N ILE A 16 10.40 4.98 9.38
CA ILE A 16 11.35 4.72 8.29
C ILE A 16 10.85 3.56 7.42
N LEU A 17 10.43 2.45 8.04
CA LEU A 17 9.91 1.30 7.31
C LEU A 17 8.65 1.67 6.53
N ALA A 18 7.69 2.34 7.19
CA ALA A 18 6.46 2.74 6.53
C ALA A 18 6.70 3.68 5.34
N THR A 19 7.60 4.65 5.50
CA THR A 19 8.01 5.58 4.44
C THR A 19 8.64 4.83 3.26
N ALA A 20 9.55 3.89 3.53
CA ALA A 20 10.20 3.08 2.50
C ALA A 20 9.21 2.15 1.76
N LEU A 21 8.25 1.55 2.48
CA LEU A 21 7.20 0.72 1.89
C LEU A 21 6.24 1.57 1.04
N THR A 22 5.86 2.76 1.50
CA THR A 22 5.02 3.70 0.74
C THR A 22 5.73 4.17 -0.53
N PHE A 23 7.02 4.51 -0.46
CA PHE A 23 7.81 4.84 -1.64
C PHE A 23 7.88 3.67 -2.63
N SER A 24 8.13 2.46 -2.14
CA SER A 24 8.16 1.26 -2.98
C SER A 24 6.81 1.02 -3.66
N ALA A 25 5.70 1.19 -2.93
CA ALA A 25 4.35 1.04 -3.48
C ALA A 25 4.05 2.09 -4.57
N GLY A 26 4.39 3.36 -4.32
CA GLY A 26 4.25 4.45 -5.28
C GLY A 26 5.08 4.21 -6.55
N PHE A 27 6.35 3.81 -6.39
CA PHE A 27 7.21 3.44 -7.50
C PHE A 27 6.65 2.28 -8.34
N ILE A 28 6.16 1.23 -7.68
CA ILE A 28 5.57 0.08 -8.39
C ILE A 28 4.32 0.51 -9.17
N ASP A 29 3.43 1.32 -8.58
CA ASP A 29 2.25 1.83 -9.27
C ASP A 29 2.61 2.72 -10.46
N ALA A 30 3.63 3.57 -10.33
CA ALA A 30 4.15 4.37 -11.44
C ALA A 30 4.70 3.47 -12.55
N TYR A 31 5.49 2.45 -12.22
CA TYR A 31 5.99 1.47 -13.18
C TYR A 31 4.85 0.74 -13.90
N THR A 32 3.88 0.18 -13.19
CA THR A 32 2.80 -0.57 -13.84
C THR A 32 1.90 0.33 -14.67
N TYR A 33 1.72 1.59 -14.26
CA TYR A 33 0.98 2.57 -15.04
C TYR A 33 1.70 2.92 -16.35
N ILE A 34 2.99 3.25 -16.29
CA ILE A 34 3.75 3.71 -17.47
C ILE A 34 4.10 2.55 -18.40
N GLN A 35 4.46 1.38 -17.85
CA GLN A 35 5.00 0.26 -18.63
C GLN A 35 4.04 -0.93 -18.81
N ARG A 36 2.98 -1.06 -18.00
CA ARG A 36 2.12 -2.26 -17.98
C ARG A 36 0.64 -1.95 -18.14
N GLY A 37 0.31 -1.17 -19.17
CA GLY A 37 -1.08 -1.00 -19.64
C GLY A 37 -1.93 -0.06 -18.79
N HIS A 38 -1.32 0.99 -18.24
CA HIS A 38 -2.01 2.06 -17.50
C HIS A 38 -2.87 1.53 -16.35
N THR A 39 -2.38 0.50 -15.66
CA THR A 39 -3.07 -0.18 -14.56
C THR A 39 -2.22 -0.05 -13.31
N LEU A 40 -2.86 0.35 -12.21
CA LEU A 40 -2.22 0.52 -10.91
C LEU A 40 -2.24 -0.83 -10.18
N SER A 41 -1.17 -1.20 -9.49
CA SER A 41 -1.15 -2.42 -8.69
C SER A 41 -1.83 -2.24 -7.34
N ALA A 42 -1.69 -1.08 -6.69
CA ALA A 42 -2.32 -0.78 -5.40
C ALA A 42 -3.53 0.17 -5.51
N GLY A 43 -3.49 1.12 -6.45
CA GLY A 43 -4.56 2.11 -6.67
C GLY A 43 -5.88 1.58 -7.25
N GLN A 44 -6.60 0.73 -6.50
CA GLN A 44 -7.82 0.07 -6.99
C GLN A 44 -8.96 1.03 -7.34
N THR A 45 -9.12 2.15 -6.62
CA THR A 45 -10.09 3.19 -6.99
C THR A 45 -9.80 3.76 -8.39
N GLY A 46 -8.53 4.00 -8.71
CA GLY A 46 -8.12 4.42 -10.05
C GLY A 46 -8.40 3.34 -11.10
N ASN A 47 -8.14 2.07 -10.78
CA ASN A 47 -8.45 0.96 -11.68
C ASN A 47 -9.94 0.82 -12.00
N VAL A 48 -10.84 1.12 -11.06
CA VAL A 48 -12.29 1.14 -11.33
C VAL A 48 -12.64 2.22 -12.36
N ILE A 49 -12.06 3.42 -12.22
CA ILE A 49 -12.23 4.51 -13.19
C ILE A 49 -11.67 4.09 -14.55
N PHE A 50 -10.45 3.54 -14.60
CA PHE A 50 -9.84 3.11 -15.84
C PHE A 50 -10.55 1.88 -16.47
N PHE A 51 -11.22 1.06 -15.67
CA PHE A 51 -12.04 -0.04 -16.18
C PHE A 51 -13.27 0.53 -16.91
N ALA A 52 -13.94 1.51 -16.31
CA ALA A 52 -15.07 2.20 -16.95
C ALA A 52 -14.65 2.89 -18.25
N SER A 53 -13.47 3.53 -18.27
CA SER A 53 -12.89 4.09 -19.50
C SER A 53 -12.65 3.01 -20.55
N ALA A 54 -12.00 1.90 -20.18
CA ALA A 54 -11.73 0.81 -21.11
C ALA A 54 -13.02 0.16 -21.64
N PHE A 55 -14.08 0.12 -20.83
CA PHE A 55 -15.40 -0.35 -21.26
C PHE A 55 -16.02 0.58 -22.31
N ALA A 56 -15.95 1.90 -22.08
CA ALA A 56 -16.42 2.89 -23.05
C ALA A 56 -15.64 2.82 -24.38
N ASP A 57 -14.34 2.55 -24.33
CA ASP A 57 -13.47 2.43 -25.50
C ASP A 57 -13.53 1.04 -26.18
N HIS A 58 -14.41 0.14 -25.72
CA HIS A 58 -14.47 -1.27 -26.15
C HIS A 58 -13.13 -2.03 -26.04
N ASN A 59 -12.24 -1.61 -25.14
CA ASN A 59 -10.93 -2.20 -24.90
C ASN A 59 -11.01 -3.38 -23.93
N ILE A 60 -11.32 -4.55 -24.47
CA ILE A 60 -11.49 -5.80 -23.70
C ILE A 60 -10.21 -6.19 -22.93
N ALA A 61 -9.04 -6.04 -23.55
CA ALA A 61 -7.77 -6.36 -22.90
C ALA A 61 -7.51 -5.46 -21.68
N GLY A 62 -7.83 -4.17 -21.80
CA GLY A 62 -7.74 -3.20 -20.72
C GLY A 62 -8.72 -3.50 -19.58
N MET A 63 -9.95 -3.90 -19.91
CA MET A 63 -10.95 -4.33 -18.93
C MET A 63 -10.48 -5.57 -18.17
N LEU A 64 -10.03 -6.61 -18.89
CA LEU A 64 -9.57 -7.87 -18.30
C LEU A 64 -8.40 -7.65 -17.35
N ASN A 65 -7.42 -6.81 -17.74
CA ASN A 65 -6.28 -6.48 -16.90
C ASN A 65 -6.70 -5.86 -15.55
N ARG A 66 -7.66 -4.93 -15.57
CA ARG A 66 -8.12 -4.23 -14.37
C ARG A 66 -9.02 -5.12 -13.49
N ALA A 67 -9.90 -5.90 -14.10
CA ALA A 67 -10.73 -6.86 -13.37
C ALA A 67 -9.89 -7.93 -12.66
N THR A 68 -8.95 -8.55 -13.37
CA THR A 68 -8.03 -9.54 -12.78
C THR A 68 -7.15 -8.93 -11.71
N THR A 69 -6.67 -7.69 -11.90
CA THR A 69 -5.90 -6.94 -10.90
C THR A 69 -6.72 -6.71 -9.63
N PHE A 70 -7.97 -6.29 -9.76
CA PHE A 70 -8.86 -6.07 -8.62
C PHE A 70 -9.15 -7.35 -7.82
N ILE A 71 -9.40 -8.46 -8.54
CA ILE A 71 -9.61 -9.77 -7.93
C ILE A 71 -8.35 -10.22 -7.18
N ALA A 72 -7.18 -10.13 -7.81
CA ALA A 72 -5.92 -10.54 -7.20
C ALA A 72 -5.57 -9.70 -5.97
N PHE A 73 -5.80 -8.39 -6.02
CA PHE A 73 -5.63 -7.51 -4.86
C PHE A 73 -6.54 -7.93 -3.70
N THR A 74 -7.81 -8.21 -3.99
CA THR A 74 -8.79 -8.69 -2.98
C THR A 74 -8.36 -10.01 -2.36
N LEU A 75 -7.88 -10.97 -3.16
CA LEU A 75 -7.35 -12.24 -2.66
C LEU A 75 -6.13 -12.05 -1.74
N GLY A 76 -5.26 -11.10 -2.06
CA GLY A 76 -4.12 -10.75 -1.20
C GLY A 76 -4.55 -10.22 0.17
N LEU A 77 -5.58 -9.37 0.22
CA LEU A 77 -6.16 -8.90 1.49
C LEU A 77 -6.76 -10.05 2.31
N LEU A 78 -7.50 -10.96 1.66
CA LEU A 78 -8.07 -12.13 2.33
C LEU A 78 -6.98 -13.05 2.90
N LEU A 79 -5.89 -13.23 2.17
CA LEU A 79 -4.76 -14.05 2.61
C LEU A 79 -4.14 -13.51 3.90
N VAL A 80 -4.02 -12.19 4.05
CA VAL A 80 -3.49 -11.58 5.27
C VAL A 80 -4.37 -11.90 6.48
N GLY A 81 -5.69 -11.87 6.30
CA GLY A 81 -6.64 -12.29 7.35
C GLY A 81 -6.43 -13.73 7.80
N LEU A 82 -6.16 -14.64 6.85
CA LEU A 82 -5.84 -16.04 7.15
C LEU A 82 -4.47 -16.18 7.82
N PHE A 83 -3.44 -15.51 7.30
CA PHE A 83 -2.09 -15.53 7.87
C PHE A 83 -2.10 -15.06 9.32
N HIS A 84 -2.81 -13.97 9.62
CA HIS A 84 -2.92 -13.46 10.99
C HIS A 84 -3.60 -14.47 11.94
N LYS A 85 -4.55 -15.25 11.44
CA LYS A 85 -5.26 -16.28 12.22
C LYS A 85 -4.39 -17.50 12.52
N TYR A 86 -3.60 -17.96 11.56
CA TYR A 86 -2.89 -19.24 11.66
C TYR A 86 -1.40 -19.11 12.04
N VAL A 87 -0.76 -17.99 11.74
CA VAL A 87 0.67 -17.78 12.04
C VAL A 87 0.83 -17.12 13.41
N LYS A 88 1.08 -17.93 14.43
CA LYS A 88 1.35 -17.47 15.80
C LYS A 88 2.81 -17.06 16.02
N SER A 89 3.34 -16.21 15.14
CA SER A 89 4.71 -15.69 15.23
C SER A 89 4.72 -14.17 15.34
N ASN A 90 5.61 -13.62 16.17
CA ASN A 90 5.84 -12.17 16.23
C ASN A 90 6.41 -11.60 14.92
N TYR A 91 6.94 -12.46 14.05
CA TYR A 91 7.53 -12.08 12.75
C TYR A 91 6.58 -12.29 11.56
N TRP A 92 5.30 -12.58 11.78
CA TRP A 92 4.34 -12.85 10.70
C TRP A 92 4.31 -11.75 9.63
N ARG A 93 4.44 -10.47 10.03
CA ARG A 93 4.51 -9.33 9.10
C ARG A 93 5.72 -9.38 8.17
N VAL A 94 6.88 -9.84 8.66
CA VAL A 94 8.09 -9.97 7.84
C VAL A 94 7.88 -11.04 6.77
N PHE A 95 7.22 -12.15 7.11
CA PHE A 95 6.89 -13.18 6.12
C PHE A 95 6.00 -12.67 5.00
N CYS A 96 5.13 -11.70 5.29
CA CYS A 96 4.28 -11.04 4.30
C CYS A 96 5.05 -10.12 3.32
N LEU A 97 6.33 -9.83 3.55
CA LEU A 97 7.18 -9.11 2.59
C LEU A 97 7.77 -10.00 1.50
N PHE A 98 7.95 -11.30 1.76
CA PHE A 98 8.56 -12.21 0.79
C PHE A 98 7.81 -12.30 -0.54
N PRO A 99 6.46 -12.40 -0.58
CA PRO A 99 5.74 -12.50 -1.84
C PRO A 99 6.06 -11.34 -2.77
N ILE A 100 5.92 -10.09 -2.32
CA ILE A 100 6.18 -8.92 -3.16
C ILE A 100 7.65 -8.81 -3.54
N LEU A 101 8.58 -9.19 -2.66
CA LEU A 101 10.01 -9.19 -2.96
C LEU A 101 10.34 -10.16 -4.11
N PHE A 102 9.86 -11.40 -4.04
CA PHE A 102 10.08 -12.38 -5.12
C PHE A 102 9.35 -12.02 -6.41
N ILE A 103 8.14 -11.46 -6.31
CA ILE A 103 7.38 -10.98 -7.47
C ILE A 103 8.15 -9.86 -8.18
N CYS A 104 8.62 -8.85 -7.45
CA CYS A 104 9.38 -7.74 -8.03
C CYS A 104 10.69 -8.22 -8.68
N LEU A 105 11.40 -9.16 -8.05
CA LEU A 105 12.60 -9.78 -8.63
C LEU A 105 12.27 -10.49 -9.95
N GLY A 106 11.17 -11.25 -10.01
CA GLY A 106 10.77 -11.96 -11.23
C GLY A 106 10.29 -11.02 -12.34
N VAL A 107 9.44 -10.04 -12.01
CA VAL A 107 8.83 -9.11 -12.98
C VAL A 107 9.89 -8.29 -13.73
N GLY A 108 11.03 -8.00 -13.11
CA GLY A 108 12.15 -7.30 -13.76
C GLY A 108 12.67 -8.01 -15.01
N PHE A 109 12.52 -9.33 -15.09
CA PHE A 109 12.95 -10.13 -16.24
C PHE A 109 11.81 -10.43 -17.24
N VAL A 110 10.57 -10.04 -16.94
CA VAL A 110 9.42 -10.32 -17.80
C VAL A 110 9.42 -9.36 -18.99
N PRO A 111 9.48 -9.86 -20.25
CA PRO A 111 9.48 -8.98 -21.41
C PRO A 111 8.16 -8.18 -21.57
N LYS A 112 8.20 -7.09 -22.36
CA LYS A 112 7.04 -6.20 -22.58
C LYS A 112 5.95 -6.81 -23.47
N ASN A 113 6.24 -7.87 -24.22
CA ASN A 113 5.27 -8.57 -25.06
C ASN A 113 4.33 -9.49 -24.26
N VAL A 114 4.67 -9.80 -23.01
CA VAL A 114 3.80 -10.60 -22.13
C VAL A 114 2.56 -9.77 -21.80
N PRO A 115 1.35 -10.31 -22.00
CA PRO A 115 0.13 -9.57 -21.71
C PRO A 115 0.05 -9.11 -20.25
N ASN A 116 -0.34 -7.85 -20.05
CA ASN A 116 -0.30 -7.19 -18.74
C ASN A 116 -1.16 -7.90 -17.69
N TYR A 117 -2.25 -8.57 -18.11
CA TYR A 117 -3.14 -9.32 -17.22
C TYR A 117 -2.50 -10.59 -16.62
N TYR A 118 -1.29 -10.97 -17.05
CA TYR A 118 -0.46 -11.97 -16.34
C TYR A 118 0.54 -11.36 -15.35
N VAL A 119 0.79 -10.05 -15.43
CA VAL A 119 1.88 -9.38 -14.72
C VAL A 119 1.32 -8.52 -13.58
N VAL A 120 0.45 -7.56 -13.91
CA VAL A 120 -0.06 -6.57 -12.95
C VAL A 120 -0.87 -7.20 -11.81
N PRO A 121 -1.73 -8.22 -12.03
CA PRO A 121 -2.46 -8.86 -10.95
C PRO A 121 -1.58 -9.53 -9.90
N VAL A 122 -0.48 -10.14 -10.32
CA VAL A 122 0.46 -10.81 -9.40
C VAL A 122 1.14 -9.77 -8.50
N ILE A 123 1.58 -8.65 -9.08
CA ILE A 123 2.15 -7.52 -8.31
C ILE A 123 1.12 -6.95 -7.33
N ALA A 124 -0.12 -6.75 -7.79
CA ALA A 124 -1.21 -6.24 -6.96
C ALA A 124 -1.51 -7.14 -5.76
N PHE A 125 -1.49 -8.46 -5.95
CA PHE A 125 -1.61 -9.42 -4.86
C PHE A 125 -0.49 -9.26 -3.82
N GLY A 126 0.77 -9.18 -4.26
CA GLY A 126 1.91 -8.98 -3.35
C GLY A 126 1.82 -7.66 -2.57
N LEU A 127 1.44 -6.58 -3.26
CA LEU A 127 1.24 -5.27 -2.63
C LEU A 127 0.06 -5.26 -1.66
N ALA A 128 -1.03 -5.96 -1.95
CA ALA A 128 -2.14 -6.12 -1.02
C ALA A 128 -1.70 -6.81 0.27
N VAL A 129 -0.92 -7.90 0.15
CA VAL A 129 -0.38 -8.63 1.30
C VAL A 129 0.53 -7.74 2.14
N GLN A 130 1.41 -6.98 1.50
CA GLN A 130 2.29 -6.01 2.17
C GLN A 130 1.49 -4.89 2.85
N ASN A 131 0.59 -4.22 2.14
CA ASN A 131 -0.18 -3.08 2.66
C ASN A 131 -1.01 -3.47 3.89
N ALA A 132 -1.76 -4.57 3.81
CA ALA A 132 -2.58 -5.01 4.92
C ALA A 132 -1.74 -5.42 6.15
N SER A 133 -0.55 -5.99 5.94
CA SER A 133 0.35 -6.44 7.01
C SER A 133 1.05 -5.29 7.73
N PHE A 134 1.31 -4.18 7.02
CA PHE A 134 2.03 -3.00 7.54
C PHE A 134 1.14 -1.75 7.55
N SER A 135 -0.02 -1.84 8.18
CA SER A 135 -1.03 -0.78 8.24
C SER A 135 -0.92 0.15 9.47
N LYS A 136 0.19 0.11 10.23
CA LYS A 136 0.40 0.95 11.42
C LYS A 136 1.77 1.65 11.46
N ILE A 137 1.80 2.89 11.95
CA ILE A 137 3.00 3.67 12.29
C ILE A 137 2.82 4.19 13.71
N GLU A 138 3.77 3.89 14.60
CA GLU A 138 3.73 4.39 15.99
C GLU A 138 2.35 4.15 16.65
N GLY A 139 1.78 2.95 16.44
CA GLY A 139 0.44 2.59 16.93
C GLY A 139 -0.75 3.16 16.15
N MET A 140 -0.54 4.17 15.29
CA MET A 140 -1.58 4.81 14.48
C MET A 140 -1.84 4.04 13.19
N GLY A 141 -3.12 3.78 12.89
CA GLY A 141 -3.53 3.15 11.65
C GLY A 141 -3.37 4.09 10.45
N TYR A 142 -2.61 3.67 9.44
CA TYR A 142 -2.43 4.38 8.17
C TYR A 142 -2.71 3.45 6.99
N ASN A 143 -2.77 4.03 5.79
CA ASN A 143 -2.80 3.22 4.58
C ASN A 143 -1.56 3.55 3.75
N ASN A 144 -0.70 2.56 3.49
CA ASN A 144 0.58 2.81 2.86
C ASN A 144 0.49 3.06 1.34
N ALA A 145 -0.70 2.85 0.75
CA ALA A 145 -0.95 2.96 -0.69
C ALA A 145 -1.98 4.04 -1.08
N PHE A 146 -2.59 4.77 -0.13
CA PHE A 146 -3.58 5.80 -0.46
C PHE A 146 -3.17 7.19 0.04
N THR A 147 -2.85 8.09 -0.88
CA THR A 147 -2.46 9.48 -0.62
C THR A 147 -3.59 10.28 0.00
N THR A 148 -4.79 10.23 -0.57
CA THR A 148 -5.91 11.12 -0.19
C THR A 148 -6.29 10.94 1.28
N GLY A 149 -6.32 9.70 1.77
CA GLY A 149 -6.61 9.41 3.16
C GLY A 149 -5.55 9.96 4.10
N ASN A 150 -4.27 9.76 3.79
CA ASN A 150 -3.16 10.28 4.59
C ASN A 150 -3.08 11.81 4.51
N LEU A 151 -3.34 12.41 3.35
CA LEU A 151 -3.39 13.87 3.18
C LEU A 151 -4.48 14.49 4.05
N LYS A 152 -5.70 13.93 4.01
CA LYS A 152 -6.78 14.39 4.89
C LYS A 152 -6.38 14.30 6.36
N LYS A 153 -5.83 13.17 6.80
CA LYS A 153 -5.39 12.98 8.20
C LYS A 153 -4.27 13.96 8.58
N SER A 154 -3.31 14.19 7.68
CA SER A 154 -2.24 15.17 7.86
C SER A 154 -2.79 16.58 8.06
N VAL A 155 -3.65 17.05 7.14
CA VAL A 155 -4.24 18.39 7.19
C VAL A 155 -5.09 18.57 8.46
N VAL A 156 -5.90 17.58 8.83
CA VAL A 156 -6.70 17.64 10.06
C VAL A 156 -5.82 17.69 11.31
N ALA A 157 -4.76 16.89 11.38
CA ALA A 157 -3.84 16.89 12.51
C ALA A 157 -3.05 18.21 12.62
N TRP A 158 -2.61 18.79 11.49
CA TRP A 158 -2.00 20.13 11.47
C TRP A 158 -2.98 21.21 11.89
N SER A 159 -4.23 21.13 11.42
CA SER A 159 -5.28 22.07 11.81
C SER A 159 -5.51 22.05 13.32
N ALA A 160 -5.58 20.86 13.93
CA ALA A 160 -5.72 20.72 15.38
C ALA A 160 -4.49 21.23 16.14
N TYR A 161 -3.28 21.01 15.62
CA TYR A 161 -2.04 21.49 16.23
C TYR A 161 -1.91 23.03 16.23
N PHE A 162 -2.25 23.67 15.10
CA PHE A 162 -2.09 25.12 14.93
C PHE A 162 -3.31 25.92 15.40
N PHE A 163 -4.53 25.50 15.05
CA PHE A 163 -5.76 26.25 15.36
C PHE A 163 -6.49 25.71 16.59
N GLY A 164 -6.34 24.42 16.90
CA GLY A 164 -6.92 23.80 18.09
C GLY A 164 -5.98 23.77 19.30
N GLU A 165 -4.75 24.27 19.14
CA GLU A 165 -3.66 24.25 20.13
C GLU A 165 -3.33 22.86 20.72
N ASP A 166 -3.77 21.77 20.08
CA ASP A 166 -3.52 20.40 20.53
C ASP A 166 -2.13 19.93 20.09
N LYS A 167 -1.14 20.14 20.97
CA LYS A 167 0.25 19.75 20.74
C LYS A 167 0.44 18.23 20.55
N SER A 168 -0.49 17.40 21.02
CA SER A 168 -0.39 15.94 20.88
C SER A 168 -0.48 15.47 19.42
N GLN A 169 -1.09 16.27 18.53
CA GLN A 169 -1.30 15.92 17.12
C GLN A 169 -0.04 16.07 16.26
N HIS A 170 1.03 16.69 16.76
CA HIS A 170 2.23 16.98 15.98
C HIS A 170 2.81 15.72 15.31
N ASN A 171 3.01 14.65 16.08
CA ASN A 171 3.62 13.42 15.56
C ASN A 171 2.72 12.73 14.52
N ALA A 172 1.40 12.74 14.74
CA ALA A 172 0.44 12.25 13.75
C ALA A 172 0.51 13.05 12.45
N ALA A 173 0.50 14.38 12.56
CA ALA A 173 0.56 15.30 11.43
C ALA A 173 1.84 15.11 10.59
N VAL A 174 2.98 14.98 11.26
CA VAL A 174 4.28 14.69 10.64
C VAL A 174 4.26 13.32 9.97
N ASN A 175 3.82 12.26 10.65
CA ASN A 175 3.78 10.90 10.09
C ASN A 175 2.94 10.82 8.82
N TYR A 176 1.73 11.37 8.84
CA TYR A 176 0.87 11.36 7.65
C TYR A 176 1.41 12.24 6.53
N MET A 177 2.09 13.36 6.83
CA MET A 177 2.75 14.17 5.81
C MET A 177 3.90 13.41 5.13
N PHE A 178 4.76 12.76 5.91
CA PHE A 178 5.86 11.95 5.37
C PHE A 178 5.33 10.85 4.45
N LEU A 179 4.22 10.19 4.81
CA LEU A 179 3.58 9.20 3.95
C LEU A 179 3.05 9.78 2.63
N VAL A 180 2.51 11.01 2.66
CA VAL A 180 2.04 11.68 1.43
C VAL A 180 3.21 12.01 0.53
N ILE A 181 4.29 12.57 1.08
CA ILE A 181 5.47 12.97 0.32
C ILE A 181 6.17 11.73 -0.25
N ALA A 182 6.35 10.69 0.57
CA ALA A 182 7.09 9.50 0.19
C ALA A 182 6.42 8.64 -0.89
N LEU A 183 5.14 8.85 -1.17
CA LEU A 183 4.48 8.11 -2.24
C LEU A 183 4.96 8.56 -3.64
N PHE A 184 5.55 9.75 -3.75
CA PHE A 184 6.10 10.32 -4.98
C PHE A 184 7.63 10.23 -4.98
#